data_AF-A0A7V2DD53-F1
#
_entry.id   AF-A0A7V2DD53-F1
#
_cell.length_a   1.000
_cell.length_b   1.000
_cell.length_c   1.000
_cell.angle_alpha   90.00
_cell.angle_beta   90.00
_cell.angle_gamma   90.00
#
_symmetry.space_group_name_H-M   'P 1'
#
loop_
_entity.id
_entity.type
_entity.pdbx_description
1 polymer ?
#
loop_
_entity_poly.entity_id
_entity_poly.type
_entity_poly.pdbx_seq_one_letter_code
_entity_poly.pdbx_strand_id
1 'polypeptide(L)'
;MPIMGHLAENGLTVGDEFRHGNESPSSRSLAFLKYCERQLPAGKRIGAFRSDSAAYQAEIMDYCHDHGIAYAVGADLDKAVVEQIGRLGPDAWRGLSERQHC
;
A
#
# COMPACT_ATOMS: atom_id res chain seq x y z
N MET A 1 5.06 14.83 -9.79
CA MET A 1 5.51 14.74 -8.38
C MET A 1 6.36 13.49 -8.22
N PRO A 2 7.45 13.50 -7.43
CA PRO A 2 8.21 12.29 -7.17
C PRO A 2 7.43 11.30 -6.29
N ILE A 3 7.70 10.02 -6.45
CA ILE A 3 7.32 8.97 -5.50
C ILE A 3 8.57 8.32 -4.94
N MET A 4 8.55 7.96 -3.66
CA MET A 4 9.64 7.25 -2.98
C MET A 4 9.10 6.04 -2.21
N GLY A 5 9.85 4.95 -2.26
CA GLY A 5 9.62 3.75 -1.46
C GLY A 5 10.68 3.62 -0.38
N HIS A 6 10.26 3.43 0.87
CA HIS A 6 11.15 3.28 2.02
C HIS A 6 10.86 1.96 2.75
N LEU A 7 11.91 1.35 3.33
CA LEU A 7 11.78 0.27 4.30
C LEU A 7 11.54 0.86 5.68
N ALA A 8 10.49 0.42 6.36
CA ALA A 8 10.14 0.92 7.68
C ALA A 8 11.16 0.49 8.75
N GLU A 9 11.78 -0.68 8.55
CA GLU A 9 12.63 -1.35 9.53
C GLU A 9 13.98 -0.64 9.73
N ASN A 10 14.51 -0.02 8.68
CA ASN A 10 15.83 0.62 8.71
C ASN A 10 15.86 2.03 8.09
N GLY A 11 14.72 2.52 7.60
CA GLY A 11 14.60 3.86 7.01
C GLY A 11 15.30 4.02 5.65
N LEU A 12 15.77 2.93 5.02
CA LEU A 12 16.43 3.00 3.73
C LEU A 12 15.44 3.25 2.61
N THR A 13 15.84 4.06 1.63
CA THR A 13 15.13 4.21 0.37
C THR A 13 15.41 3.01 -0.53
N VAL A 14 14.34 2.32 -0.95
CA VAL A 14 14.41 1.17 -1.88
C VAL A 14 14.38 1.62 -3.33
N GLY A 15 13.69 2.72 -3.59
CA GLY A 15 13.63 3.31 -4.91
C GLY A 15 12.92 4.65 -4.88
N ASP A 16 13.21 5.45 -5.90
CA ASP A 16 12.55 6.70 -6.19
C ASP A 16 12.17 6.75 -7.67
N GLU A 17 11.15 7.53 -7.98
CA GLU A 17 10.78 7.81 -9.34
C GLU A 17 10.30 9.25 -9.50
N PHE A 18 10.93 9.97 -10.42
CA PHE A 18 10.52 11.33 -10.77
C PHE A 18 9.50 11.32 -11.90
N ARG A 19 8.24 11.63 -11.57
CA ARG A 19 7.15 11.65 -12.56
C ARG A 19 6.99 13.02 -13.20
N HIS A 20 6.57 13.04 -14.46
CA HIS A 20 6.25 14.28 -15.15
C HIS A 20 5.14 15.04 -14.42
N GLY A 21 5.15 16.38 -14.52
CA GLY A 21 4.24 17.23 -13.76
C GLY A 21 2.75 17.02 -14.07
N ASN A 22 2.43 16.44 -15.23
CA ASN A 22 1.07 16.12 -15.67
C ASN A 22 0.62 14.68 -15.37
N GLU A 23 1.50 13.83 -14.82
CA GLU A 23 1.13 12.47 -14.46
C GLU A 23 0.28 12.45 -13.18
N SER A 24 -0.81 11.67 -13.21
CA SER A 24 -1.64 11.47 -12.03
C SER A 24 -0.84 10.88 -10.86
N PRO A 25 -1.08 11.31 -9.61
CA PRO A 25 -0.53 10.66 -8.43
C PRO A 25 -0.84 9.16 -8.33
N SER A 26 -1.99 8.73 -8.88
CA SER A 26 -2.40 7.32 -8.89
C SER A 26 -1.81 6.51 -10.05
N SER A 27 -1.11 7.15 -11.00
CA SER A 27 -0.50 6.45 -12.12
C SER A 27 0.70 5.61 -11.68
N ARG A 28 0.75 4.37 -12.17
CA ARG A 28 1.91 3.48 -12.12
C ARG A 28 2.37 3.08 -10.71
N SER A 29 1.52 3.23 -9.70
CA SER A 29 1.80 2.81 -8.32
C SER A 29 2.10 1.30 -8.21
N LEU A 30 1.37 0.43 -8.93
CA LEU A 30 1.68 -1.00 -8.97
C LEU A 30 3.04 -1.30 -9.62
N ALA A 31 3.36 -0.60 -10.71
CA ALA A 31 4.64 -0.75 -11.38
C ALA A 31 5.80 -0.29 -10.48
N PHE A 32 5.57 0.75 -9.70
CA PHE A 32 6.52 1.26 -8.70
C PHE A 32 6.71 0.28 -7.53
N LEU A 33 5.65 -0.34 -7.00
CA LEU A 33 5.75 -1.39 -5.99
C LEU A 33 6.62 -2.55 -6.49
N LYS A 34 6.32 -3.07 -7.69
CA LYS A 34 7.11 -4.12 -8.33
C LYS A 34 8.55 -3.70 -8.59
N TYR A 35 8.77 -2.41 -8.88
CA TYR A 35 10.12 -1.85 -8.99
C TYR A 35 10.85 -1.95 -7.66
N CYS A 36 10.26 -1.50 -6.55
CA CYS A 36 10.85 -1.64 -5.23
C CYS A 36 11.19 -3.11 -4.88
N GLU A 37 10.31 -4.06 -5.19
CA GLU A 37 10.59 -5.48 -4.94
C GLU A 37 11.83 -6.00 -5.67
N ARG A 38 12.05 -5.57 -6.92
CA ARG A 38 13.24 -5.97 -7.71
C ARG A 38 14.55 -5.41 -7.15
N GLN A 39 14.50 -4.34 -6.37
CA GLN A 39 15.68 -3.74 -5.75
C GLN A 39 16.09 -4.46 -4.46
N LEU A 40 15.25 -5.38 -3.95
CA LEU A 40 15.56 -6.12 -2.74
C LEU A 40 16.67 -7.15 -2.99
N PRO A 41 17.53 -7.41 -1.98
CA PRO A 41 18.51 -8.48 -2.06
C PRO A 41 17.85 -9.85 -2.30
N ALA A 42 18.58 -10.77 -2.93
CA ALA A 42 18.11 -12.13 -3.16
C ALA A 42 17.61 -12.78 -1.86
N GLY A 43 16.43 -13.42 -1.92
CA GLY A 43 15.80 -14.07 -0.77
C GLY A 43 15.07 -13.13 0.19
N LYS A 44 15.02 -11.82 -0.09
CA LYS A 44 14.17 -10.86 0.62
C LYS A 44 12.91 -10.56 -0.18
N ARG A 45 11.84 -10.21 0.52
CA ARG A 45 10.53 -9.83 -0.04
C ARG A 45 9.92 -8.70 0.78
N ILE A 46 8.99 -7.97 0.19
CA ILE A 46 8.15 -7.02 0.93
C ILE A 46 7.11 -7.84 1.71
N GLY A 47 7.11 -7.71 3.04
CA GLY A 47 6.12 -8.36 3.90
C GLY A 47 4.86 -7.53 4.10
N ALA A 48 5.02 -6.20 4.12
CA ALA A 48 3.94 -5.25 4.32
C ALA A 48 4.08 -4.03 3.39
N PHE A 49 2.96 -3.55 2.87
CA PHE A 49 2.86 -2.38 2.00
C PHE A 49 1.95 -1.32 2.64
N ARG A 50 2.44 -0.08 2.76
CA ARG A 50 1.66 1.06 3.24
C ARG A 50 1.72 2.20 2.24
N SER A 51 0.56 2.77 1.93
CA SER A 51 0.47 3.92 1.04
C SER A 51 -0.75 4.80 1.33
N ASP A 52 -0.79 5.97 0.70
CA ASP A 52 -1.91 6.90 0.77
C ASP A 52 -3.02 6.52 -0.23
N SER A 53 -4.05 7.37 -0.36
CA SER A 53 -5.19 7.11 -1.23
C SER A 53 -4.88 7.11 -2.72
N ALA A 54 -3.73 7.62 -3.17
CA ALA A 54 -3.34 7.51 -4.57
C ALA A 54 -3.08 6.04 -4.97
N ALA A 55 -2.79 5.16 -4.01
CA ALA A 55 -2.64 3.72 -4.24
C ALA A 55 -3.94 2.92 -4.02
N TYR A 56 -5.08 3.58 -3.77
CA TYR A 56 -6.37 2.90 -3.56
C TYR A 56 -6.94 2.39 -4.89
N GLN A 57 -6.36 1.31 -5.40
CA GLN A 57 -6.67 0.68 -6.69
C GLN A 57 -6.80 -0.83 -6.50
N ALA A 58 -7.84 -1.42 -7.11
CA ALA A 58 -8.10 -2.86 -7.03
C ALA A 58 -6.86 -3.69 -7.40
N GLU A 59 -6.21 -3.35 -8.51
CA GLU A 59 -5.02 -4.07 -8.99
C GLU A 59 -3.86 -4.12 -7.98
N ILE A 60 -3.71 -3.10 -7.11
CA ILE A 60 -2.68 -3.08 -6.06
C ILE A 60 -3.10 -3.99 -4.91
N MET A 61 -4.36 -3.91 -4.49
CA MET A 61 -4.90 -4.74 -3.42
C MET A 61 -4.88 -6.22 -3.82
N ASP A 62 -5.28 -6.53 -5.05
CA ASP A 62 -5.25 -7.87 -5.63
C ASP A 62 -3.80 -8.38 -5.70
N TYR A 63 -2.86 -7.54 -6.18
CA TYR A 63 -1.45 -7.91 -6.21
C TYR A 63 -0.89 -8.25 -4.83
N CYS A 64 -1.17 -7.41 -3.83
CA CYS A 64 -0.74 -7.65 -2.47
C CYS A 64 -1.37 -8.92 -1.90
N HIS A 65 -2.66 -9.15 -2.14
CA HIS A 65 -3.36 -10.35 -1.71
C HIS A 65 -2.74 -11.62 -2.31
N ASP A 66 -2.56 -11.64 -3.63
CA ASP A 66 -2.02 -12.78 -4.38
C ASP A 66 -0.59 -13.13 -3.99
N HIS A 67 0.20 -12.14 -3.57
CA HIS A 67 1.60 -12.32 -3.16
C HIS A 67 1.78 -12.45 -1.64
N GLY A 68 0.70 -12.46 -0.86
CA GLY A 68 0.75 -12.57 0.60
C GLY A 68 1.42 -11.38 1.28
N ILE A 69 1.33 -10.19 0.69
CA ILE A 69 1.81 -8.93 1.23
C ILE A 69 0.69 -8.33 2.08
N ALA A 70 0.93 -8.11 3.37
CA ALA A 70 -0.01 -7.37 4.20
C ALA A 70 -0.10 -5.93 3.71
N TYR A 71 -1.27 -5.29 3.70
CA TYR A 71 -1.38 -3.93 3.19
C TYR A 71 -2.29 -3.02 4.01
N ALA A 72 -1.92 -1.74 4.03
CA ALA A 72 -2.70 -0.65 4.59
C ALA A 72 -2.65 0.55 3.62
N VAL A 73 -3.77 0.80 2.94
CA VAL A 73 -3.88 1.87 1.95
C VAL A 73 -5.01 2.79 2.40
N GLY A 74 -4.75 4.11 2.41
CA GLY A 74 -5.81 5.09 2.68
C GLY A 74 -6.92 4.94 1.65
N ALA A 75 -8.18 4.91 2.08
CA ALA A 75 -9.32 4.86 1.17
C ALA A 75 -10.13 6.15 1.26
N ASP A 76 -10.77 6.54 0.17
CA ASP A 76 -11.74 7.62 0.20
C ASP A 76 -13.00 7.15 0.94
N LEU A 77 -13.44 7.94 1.91
CA LEU A 77 -14.66 7.68 2.68
C LEU A 77 -15.89 8.14 1.89
N ASP A 78 -16.08 7.55 0.71
CA ASP A 78 -17.28 7.81 -0.07
C ASP A 78 -18.53 7.29 0.66
N LYS A 79 -19.70 7.69 0.16
CA LYS A 79 -20.98 7.32 0.78
C LYS A 79 -21.15 5.80 0.90
N ALA A 80 -20.74 5.03 -0.11
CA ALA A 80 -20.89 3.57 -0.11
C ALA A 80 -19.95 2.93 0.93
N VAL A 81 -18.70 3.37 0.99
CA VAL A 81 -17.71 2.92 1.98
C VAL A 81 -18.21 3.20 3.41
N VAL A 82 -18.67 4.41 3.68
CA VAL A 82 -19.18 4.80 5.00
C VAL A 82 -20.42 3.99 5.38
N GLU A 83 -21.34 3.76 4.44
CA GLU A 83 -22.51 2.91 4.66
C GLU A 83 -22.12 1.46 4.96
N GLN A 84 -21.11 0.89 4.27
CA GLN A 84 -20.61 -0.44 4.58
C GLN A 84 -19.97 -0.51 5.97
N ILE A 85 -19.12 0.48 6.30
CA ILE A 85 -18.50 0.61 7.63
C ILE A 85 -19.58 0.65 8.72
N GLY A 86 -20.65 1.40 8.52
CA GLY A 86 -21.76 1.50 9.48
C GLY A 86 -22.57 0.21 9.65
N ARG A 87 -22.49 -0.74 8.72
CA ARG A 87 -23.13 -2.07 8.83
C ARG A 87 -22.26 -3.08 9.60
N LEU A 88 -20.98 -2.78 9.81
CA LEU A 88 -20.09 -3.66 10.58
C LEU A 88 -20.43 -3.57 12.07
N GLY A 89 -20.70 -4.72 12.69
CA GLY A 89 -20.86 -4.81 14.15
C GLY A 89 -19.52 -4.67 14.89
N PRO A 90 -19.55 -4.44 16.22
CA PRO A 90 -18.33 -4.29 17.03
C PRO A 90 -17.33 -5.44 16.86
N ASP A 91 -17.82 -6.68 16.74
CA ASP A 91 -17.00 -7.90 16.63
C ASP A 91 -16.28 -8.03 15.26
N ALA A 92 -16.67 -7.24 14.26
CA ALA A 92 -15.98 -7.20 12.97
C ALA A 92 -14.69 -6.39 13.01
N TRP A 93 -14.53 -5.52 14.01
CA TRP A 93 -13.35 -4.67 14.16
C TRP A 93 -12.25 -5.42 14.92
N ARG A 94 -11.01 -5.25 14.48
CA ARG A 94 -9.81 -5.72 15.17
C ARG A 94 -8.88 -4.54 15.40
N GLY A 95 -8.28 -4.49 16.57
CA GLY A 95 -7.34 -3.43 16.92
C GLY A 95 -6.11 -3.47 16.03
N LEU A 96 -5.62 -2.29 15.62
CA LEU A 96 -4.39 -2.20 14.82
C LEU A 96 -3.17 -2.75 15.58
N SER A 97 -3.15 -2.64 16.91
CA SER A 97 -2.09 -3.18 17.78
C SER A 97 -2.03 -4.71 17.78
N GLU A 98 -3.12 -5.38 17.46
CA GLU A 98 -3.19 -6.86 17.46
C GLU A 98 -2.47 -7.47 16.25
N ARG A 99 -2.01 -6.65 15.28
CA ARG A 99 -1.24 -7.06 14.10
C ARG A 99 0.19 -6.50 14.03
N GLN A 100 0.73 -5.97 15.13
CA GLN A 100 2.02 -5.23 15.21
C GLN A 100 3.32 -6.02 14.92
N HIS A 101 3.26 -7.11 14.16
CA HIS A 101 4.44 -7.71 13.51
C HIS A 101 4.41 -7.44 12.00
N CYS A 102 4.16 -6.18 11.62
CA CYS A 102 4.34 -5.68 10.25
C CYS A 102 5.59 -4.82 10.20
#